data_AF-A0A6L5FCM8-F1
#
_entry.id   AF-A0A6L5FCM8-F1
#
_cell.length_a   1.000
_cell.length_b   1.000
_cell.length_c   1.000
_cell.angle_alpha   90.00
_cell.angle_beta   90.00
_cell.angle_gamma   90.00
#
_symmetry.space_group_name_H-M   'P 1'
#
loop_
_entity.id
_entity.type
_entity.pdbx_description
1 polymer ?
#
loop_
_entity_poly.entity_id
_entity_poly.type
_entity_poly.pdbx_seq_one_letter_code
_entity_poly.pdbx_strand_id
1 'polypeptide(L)'
;MQDEKEKVALSSIVASACLTAAKGAVGISTGSLAILSEAAHSLLDLAATVMTYFAVRIAGKPADEEHHYGHGKVESVTALAATALLFLLAGVVAWEAVHRLADAAAHTVEATPIAFAVIAGSIVIDFFRARVLYRVADETSSQALEADALHFSSDMWSSLAVLIGLAGIALGYPWADSAAALVVAIFICIAGWRLGKRTIETLTDTAPAGIAPRIARIAADIGGVVVVDRVRVRPVGGEMFIELTVGVSRTLPLDRVAAIKQAVAQAIAADIAGAEVTVMTEPHALDDETVLERIMVIARNRALAIHHVTVHTVAGQLLVAVDLEVDGRLTLQAAHDVADAFEAKVRDELGPDVEVETHIEPLQTSDATGRDASPERVREVSDVLIEVVRQLGTLRDVHDVRVRETGDGEIVNFHCRVDPALPVQTVHELVDEAEYGLRRRLPQITRVIGHAEPQ
;
A
#
# COMPACT_ATOMS: atom_id res chain seq x y z
N MET A 1 -20.48 4.17 -8.95
CA MET A 1 -19.64 4.21 -10.17
C MET A 1 -19.86 2.97 -11.05
N GLN A 2 -19.78 1.74 -10.50
CA GLN A 2 -20.02 0.53 -11.30
C GLN A 2 -21.41 0.49 -11.98
N ASP A 3 -22.49 0.75 -11.24
CA ASP A 3 -23.85 0.78 -11.79
C ASP A 3 -24.01 1.78 -12.96
N GLU A 4 -23.25 2.86 -12.95
CA GLU A 4 -23.31 3.89 -13.99
C GLU A 4 -22.62 3.41 -15.28
N LYS A 5 -21.45 2.77 -15.17
CA LYS A 5 -20.76 2.13 -16.30
C LYS A 5 -21.66 1.08 -16.97
N GLU A 6 -22.30 0.22 -16.17
CA GLU A 6 -23.19 -0.82 -16.68
C GLU A 6 -24.43 -0.26 -17.36
N LYS A 7 -25.07 0.78 -16.78
CA LYS A 7 -26.22 1.46 -17.40
C LYS A 7 -25.87 2.08 -18.74
N VAL A 8 -24.70 2.73 -18.82
CA VAL A 8 -24.24 3.40 -20.04
C VAL A 8 -23.89 2.36 -21.12
N ALA A 9 -23.16 1.29 -20.78
CA ALA A 9 -22.90 0.18 -21.69
C ALA A 9 -24.21 -0.48 -22.18
N LEU A 10 -25.18 -0.70 -21.30
CA LEU A 10 -26.48 -1.25 -21.68
C LEU A 10 -27.24 -0.32 -22.63
N SER A 11 -27.23 0.99 -22.37
CA SER A 11 -27.83 1.98 -23.27
C SER A 11 -27.17 1.98 -24.65
N SER A 12 -25.85 1.77 -24.71
CA SER A 12 -25.07 1.62 -25.93
C SER A 12 -25.52 0.38 -26.72
N ILE A 13 -25.73 -0.77 -26.05
CA ILE A 13 -26.24 -2.01 -26.66
C ILE A 13 -27.63 -1.78 -27.26
N VAL A 14 -28.55 -1.15 -26.51
CA VAL A 14 -29.91 -0.88 -26.99
C VAL A 14 -29.86 -0.01 -28.24
N ALA A 15 -29.03 1.05 -28.25
CA ALA A 15 -28.82 1.89 -29.42
C ALA A 15 -28.26 1.10 -30.62
N SER A 16 -27.20 0.29 -30.41
CA SER A 16 -26.61 -0.58 -31.45
C SER A 16 -27.64 -1.55 -32.03
N ALA A 17 -28.46 -2.18 -31.19
CA ALA A 17 -29.46 -3.14 -31.60
C ALA A 17 -30.58 -2.48 -32.41
N CYS A 18 -31.08 -1.32 -31.96
CA CYS A 18 -32.08 -0.55 -32.69
C CYS A 18 -31.56 -0.09 -34.05
N LEU A 19 -30.32 0.42 -34.12
CA LEU A 19 -29.71 0.88 -35.37
C LEU A 19 -29.51 -0.27 -36.36
N THR A 20 -28.99 -1.41 -35.88
CA THR A 20 -28.79 -2.62 -36.68
C THR A 20 -30.11 -3.14 -37.25
N ALA A 21 -31.16 -3.21 -36.42
CA ALA A 21 -32.49 -3.62 -36.85
C ALA A 21 -33.10 -2.66 -37.87
N ALA A 22 -32.97 -1.35 -37.66
CA ALA A 22 -33.46 -0.33 -38.58
C ALA A 22 -32.76 -0.41 -39.94
N LYS A 23 -31.42 -0.47 -39.96
CA LYS A 23 -30.63 -0.65 -41.19
C LYS A 23 -31.01 -1.95 -41.90
N GLY A 24 -31.14 -3.06 -41.19
CA GLY A 24 -31.55 -4.35 -41.75
C GLY A 24 -32.95 -4.32 -42.38
N ALA A 25 -33.93 -3.74 -41.69
CA ALA A 25 -35.30 -3.61 -42.20
C ALA A 25 -35.37 -2.74 -43.47
N VAL A 26 -34.63 -1.63 -43.51
CA VAL A 26 -34.54 -0.78 -44.71
C VAL A 26 -33.81 -1.52 -45.83
N GLY A 27 -32.70 -2.20 -45.54
CA GLY A 27 -31.94 -2.96 -46.54
C GLY A 27 -32.77 -4.06 -47.21
N ILE A 28 -33.54 -4.83 -46.43
CA ILE A 28 -34.42 -5.87 -46.96
C ILE A 28 -35.59 -5.28 -47.75
N SER A 29 -36.24 -4.22 -47.23
CA SER A 29 -37.42 -3.63 -47.88
C SER A 29 -37.08 -2.88 -49.18
N THR A 30 -35.90 -2.26 -49.25
CA THR A 30 -35.42 -1.56 -50.46
C THR A 30 -34.68 -2.48 -51.44
N GLY A 31 -34.28 -3.68 -51.01
CA GLY A 31 -33.40 -4.57 -51.78
C GLY A 31 -31.98 -4.02 -51.96
N SER A 32 -31.59 -3.01 -51.18
CA SER A 32 -30.29 -2.34 -51.33
C SER A 32 -29.16 -3.16 -50.70
N LEU A 33 -28.28 -3.70 -51.55
CA LEU A 33 -27.07 -4.39 -51.11
C LEU A 33 -26.14 -3.49 -50.29
N ALA A 34 -26.10 -2.18 -50.57
CA ALA A 34 -25.30 -1.22 -49.82
C ALA A 34 -25.79 -1.07 -48.36
N ILE A 35 -27.10 -0.95 -48.16
CA ILE A 35 -27.69 -0.84 -46.82
C ILE A 35 -27.60 -2.19 -46.07
N LEU A 36 -27.71 -3.31 -46.77
CA LEU A 36 -27.51 -4.64 -46.18
C LEU A 36 -26.06 -4.85 -45.71
N SER A 37 -25.06 -4.40 -46.47
CA SER A 37 -23.65 -4.41 -46.06
C SER A 37 -23.42 -3.56 -44.81
N GLU A 38 -24.02 -2.37 -44.77
CA GLU A 38 -23.97 -1.46 -43.62
C GLU A 38 -24.67 -2.04 -42.38
N ALA A 39 -25.77 -2.78 -42.56
CA ALA A 39 -26.44 -3.51 -41.49
C ALA A 39 -25.56 -4.65 -40.94
N ALA A 40 -24.85 -5.38 -41.81
CA ALA A 40 -23.91 -6.41 -41.39
C ALA A 40 -22.72 -5.83 -40.60
N HIS A 41 -22.25 -4.64 -40.98
CA HIS A 41 -21.25 -3.90 -40.21
C HIS A 41 -21.77 -3.52 -38.81
N SER A 42 -22.97 -2.93 -38.73
CA SER A 42 -23.60 -2.60 -37.43
C SER A 42 -23.87 -3.81 -36.53
N LEU A 43 -24.04 -5.00 -37.11
CA LEU A 43 -24.12 -6.24 -36.33
C LEU A 43 -22.78 -6.61 -35.66
N LEU A 44 -21.66 -6.39 -36.34
CA LEU A 44 -20.33 -6.55 -35.73
C LEU A 44 -20.11 -5.51 -34.62
N ASP A 45 -20.57 -4.28 -34.81
CA ASP A 45 -20.49 -3.22 -33.79
C ASP A 45 -21.33 -3.58 -32.56
N LEU A 46 -22.53 -4.13 -32.77
CA LEU A 46 -23.37 -4.64 -31.68
C LEU A 46 -22.64 -5.75 -30.91
N ALA A 47 -21.96 -6.67 -31.60
CA ALA A 47 -21.17 -7.72 -30.94
C ALA A 47 -20.02 -7.12 -30.10
N ALA A 48 -19.30 -6.12 -30.61
CA ALA A 48 -18.28 -5.40 -29.87
C ALA A 48 -18.86 -4.68 -28.64
N THR A 49 -20.02 -4.02 -28.78
CA THR A 49 -20.71 -3.33 -27.67
C THR A 49 -21.12 -4.32 -26.57
N VAL A 50 -21.61 -5.51 -26.96
CA VAL A 50 -21.98 -6.58 -26.02
C VAL A 50 -20.75 -7.09 -25.27
N MET A 51 -19.61 -7.26 -25.96
CA MET A 51 -18.34 -7.60 -25.34
C MET A 51 -17.92 -6.54 -24.32
N THR A 52 -18.03 -5.24 -24.66
CA THR A 52 -17.75 -4.12 -23.74
C THR A 52 -18.59 -4.21 -22.46
N TYR A 53 -19.89 -4.46 -22.58
CA TYR A 53 -20.78 -4.60 -21.42
C TYR A 53 -20.37 -5.76 -20.50
N PHE A 54 -20.07 -6.94 -21.08
CA PHE A 54 -19.59 -8.07 -20.27
C PHE A 54 -18.25 -7.77 -19.62
N ALA A 55 -17.34 -7.08 -20.31
CA ALA A 55 -16.05 -6.67 -19.75
C ALA A 55 -16.23 -5.75 -18.54
N VAL A 56 -17.06 -4.72 -18.66
CA VAL A 56 -17.40 -3.81 -17.54
C VAL A 56 -18.02 -4.58 -16.38
N ARG A 57 -18.96 -5.49 -16.66
CA ARG A 57 -19.63 -6.30 -15.63
C ARG A 57 -18.69 -7.26 -14.93
N ILE A 58 -17.78 -7.90 -15.65
CA ILE A 58 -16.77 -8.80 -15.08
C ILE A 58 -15.76 -8.00 -14.26
N ALA A 59 -15.30 -6.86 -14.78
CA ALA A 59 -14.33 -6.00 -14.09
C ALA A 59 -14.86 -5.38 -12.79
N GLY A 60 -16.19 -5.21 -12.68
CA GLY A 60 -16.84 -4.76 -11.45
C GLY A 60 -16.92 -5.82 -10.34
N LYS A 61 -16.52 -7.06 -10.60
CA LYS A 61 -16.49 -8.09 -9.56
C LYS A 61 -15.36 -7.80 -8.55
N PRO A 62 -15.62 -7.95 -7.24
CA PRO A 62 -14.58 -7.81 -6.22
C PRO A 62 -13.50 -8.89 -6.39
N ALA A 63 -12.42 -8.76 -5.61
CA ALA A 63 -11.38 -9.78 -5.52
C ALA A 63 -11.94 -11.13 -5.05
N ASP A 64 -11.41 -12.22 -5.62
CA ASP A 64 -11.73 -13.60 -5.27
C ASP A 64 -10.45 -14.44 -5.13
N GLU A 65 -10.58 -15.76 -4.87
CA GLU A 65 -9.43 -16.66 -4.63
C GLU A 65 -8.51 -16.82 -5.85
N GLU A 66 -9.00 -16.61 -7.07
CA GLU A 66 -8.19 -16.69 -8.29
C GLU A 66 -7.66 -15.30 -8.70
N HIS A 67 -8.36 -14.23 -8.29
CA HIS A 67 -8.09 -12.84 -8.65
C HIS A 67 -7.98 -11.96 -7.40
N HIS A 68 -6.87 -12.07 -6.68
CA HIS A 68 -6.63 -11.33 -5.43
C HIS A 68 -6.65 -9.80 -5.57
N TYR A 69 -6.42 -9.27 -6.78
CA TYR A 69 -6.48 -7.81 -7.08
C TYR A 69 -7.75 -7.42 -7.84
N GLY A 70 -8.76 -8.30 -7.84
CA GLY A 70 -10.00 -8.11 -8.59
C GLY A 70 -9.85 -8.30 -10.09
N HIS A 71 -10.92 -7.95 -10.79
CA HIS A 71 -11.08 -8.24 -12.22
C HIS A 71 -10.85 -7.02 -13.12
N GLY A 72 -10.37 -5.90 -12.58
CA GLY A 72 -10.27 -4.62 -13.28
C GLY A 72 -9.51 -4.69 -14.62
N LYS A 73 -8.48 -5.53 -14.73
CA LYS A 73 -7.69 -5.72 -15.97
C LYS A 73 -8.49 -6.31 -17.14
N VAL A 74 -9.67 -6.90 -16.90
CA VAL A 74 -10.54 -7.39 -17.96
C VAL A 74 -10.99 -6.24 -18.88
N GLU A 75 -11.25 -5.05 -18.34
CA GLU A 75 -11.55 -3.87 -19.17
C GLU A 75 -10.38 -3.51 -20.09
N SER A 76 -9.15 -3.56 -19.59
CA SER A 76 -7.94 -3.30 -20.38
C SER A 76 -7.76 -4.33 -21.50
N VAL A 77 -7.96 -5.63 -21.21
CA VAL A 77 -7.86 -6.69 -22.24
C VAL A 77 -8.92 -6.49 -23.33
N THR A 78 -10.16 -6.19 -22.96
CA THR A 78 -11.24 -5.91 -23.91
C THR A 78 -10.97 -4.63 -24.71
N ALA A 79 -10.49 -3.57 -24.07
CA ALA A 79 -10.10 -2.34 -24.75
C ALA A 79 -8.99 -2.56 -25.78
N LEU A 80 -8.01 -3.43 -25.48
CA LEU A 80 -6.96 -3.80 -26.42
C LEU A 80 -7.51 -4.58 -27.62
N ALA A 81 -8.43 -5.53 -27.38
CA ALA A 81 -9.11 -6.27 -28.44
C ALA A 81 -9.96 -5.35 -29.34
N ALA A 82 -10.71 -4.42 -28.74
CA ALA A 82 -11.48 -3.42 -29.47
C ALA A 82 -10.58 -2.47 -30.28
N THR A 83 -9.45 -2.04 -29.71
CA THR A 83 -8.46 -1.23 -30.43
C THR A 83 -7.86 -1.99 -31.62
N ALA A 84 -7.57 -3.28 -31.47
CA ALA A 84 -7.08 -4.12 -32.56
C ALA A 84 -8.11 -4.27 -33.69
N LEU A 85 -9.39 -4.45 -33.34
CA LEU A 85 -10.48 -4.47 -34.32
C LEU A 85 -10.60 -3.12 -35.05
N LEU A 86 -10.52 -2.00 -34.32
CA LEU A 86 -10.53 -0.66 -34.89
C LEU A 86 -9.41 -0.46 -35.91
N PHE A 87 -8.18 -0.90 -35.60
CA PHE A 87 -7.06 -0.85 -36.54
C PHE A 87 -7.27 -1.71 -37.78
N LEU A 88 -7.85 -2.90 -37.62
CA LEU A 88 -8.17 -3.78 -38.74
C LEU A 88 -9.18 -3.11 -39.68
N LEU A 89 -10.26 -2.54 -39.13
CA LEU A 89 -11.27 -1.84 -39.91
C LEU A 89 -10.71 -0.60 -40.60
N ALA A 90 -9.93 0.22 -39.89
CA ALA A 90 -9.25 1.39 -40.47
C ALA A 90 -8.28 0.99 -41.59
N GLY A 91 -7.58 -0.14 -41.44
CA GLY A 91 -6.70 -0.69 -42.46
C GLY A 91 -7.44 -1.13 -43.72
N VAL A 92 -8.60 -1.79 -43.56
CA VAL A 92 -9.48 -2.16 -44.69
C VAL A 92 -9.97 -0.91 -45.42
N VAL A 93 -10.45 0.11 -44.69
CA VAL A 93 -10.90 1.38 -45.29
C VAL A 93 -9.76 2.09 -46.02
N ALA A 94 -8.57 2.16 -45.43
CA ALA A 94 -7.41 2.77 -46.06
C ALA A 94 -6.99 2.02 -47.34
N TRP A 95 -6.98 0.68 -47.31
CA TRP A 95 -6.64 -0.15 -48.46
C TRP A 95 -7.64 0.05 -49.62
N GLU A 96 -8.93 0.02 -49.32
CA GLU A 96 -10.01 0.27 -50.29
C GLU A 96 -9.91 1.70 -50.88
N ALA A 97 -9.67 2.71 -50.05
CA ALA A 97 -9.51 4.10 -50.49
C ALA A 97 -8.32 4.29 -51.43
N VAL A 98 -7.17 3.65 -51.14
CA VAL A 98 -5.98 3.69 -52.01
C VAL A 98 -6.25 2.96 -53.32
N HIS A 99 -6.91 1.80 -53.28
CA HIS A 99 -7.23 1.04 -54.49
C HIS A 99 -8.18 1.82 -55.40
N ARG A 100 -9.20 2.48 -54.84
CA ARG A 100 -10.12 3.35 -55.59
C ARG A 100 -9.44 4.57 -56.22
N LEU A 101 -8.45 5.16 -55.55
CA LEU A 101 -7.62 6.22 -56.13
C LEU A 101 -6.76 5.72 -57.31
N ALA A 102 -6.33 4.46 -57.26
CA ALA A 102 -5.48 3.87 -58.29
C ALA A 102 -6.26 3.42 -59.54
N ASP A 103 -7.44 2.83 -59.36
CA ASP A 103 -8.18 2.20 -60.48
C ASP A 103 -9.19 3.12 -61.18
N ALA A 104 -9.37 4.37 -60.74
CA ALA A 104 -10.27 5.37 -61.36
C ALA A 104 -11.69 4.83 -61.67
N ALA A 105 -12.12 3.77 -60.98
CA ALA A 105 -13.42 3.16 -61.18
C ALA A 105 -14.47 3.94 -60.39
N ALA A 106 -15.18 4.84 -61.06
CA ALA A 106 -16.34 5.53 -60.50
C ALA A 106 -17.43 4.50 -60.16
N HIS A 107 -17.54 4.12 -58.89
CA HIS A 107 -18.68 3.36 -58.40
C HIS A 107 -19.83 4.34 -58.21
N THR A 108 -20.84 4.23 -59.07
CA THR A 108 -22.07 5.00 -58.92
C THR A 108 -22.83 4.46 -57.72
N VAL A 109 -22.70 5.14 -56.58
CA VAL A 109 -23.57 4.89 -55.43
C VAL A 109 -24.97 5.34 -55.83
N GLU A 110 -25.88 4.40 -56.07
CA GLU A 110 -27.31 4.70 -56.22
C GLU A 110 -27.87 5.10 -54.85
N ALA A 111 -27.67 6.36 -54.49
CA ALA A 111 -28.10 6.90 -53.22
C ALA A 111 -29.59 7.28 -53.28
N THR A 112 -30.44 6.43 -52.71
CA THR A 112 -31.85 6.75 -52.49
C THR A 112 -31.96 7.77 -51.33
N PRO A 113 -32.91 8.72 -51.35
CA PRO A 113 -33.10 9.69 -50.26
C PRO A 113 -33.26 9.05 -48.87
N ILE A 114 -33.80 7.83 -48.83
CA ILE A 114 -33.93 7.03 -47.61
C ILE A 114 -32.55 6.61 -47.05
N ALA A 115 -31.58 6.26 -47.91
CA ALA A 115 -30.23 5.90 -47.48
C ALA A 115 -29.51 7.09 -46.82
N PHE A 116 -29.65 8.29 -47.38
CA PHE A 116 -29.13 9.52 -46.77
C PHE A 116 -29.78 9.82 -45.41
N ALA A 117 -31.09 9.64 -45.28
CA ALA A 117 -31.78 9.86 -44.01
C ALA A 117 -31.32 8.87 -42.93
N VAL A 118 -31.06 7.60 -43.29
CA VAL A 118 -30.56 6.58 -42.36
C VAL A 118 -29.12 6.89 -41.91
N ILE A 119 -28.24 7.29 -42.83
CA ILE A 119 -26.84 7.67 -42.51
C ILE A 119 -26.81 8.94 -41.66
N ALA A 120 -27.61 9.95 -42.00
CA ALA A 120 -27.70 11.16 -41.18
C ALA A 120 -28.22 10.86 -39.77
N GLY A 121 -29.22 9.96 -39.66
CA GLY A 121 -29.73 9.47 -38.38
C GLY A 121 -28.68 8.73 -37.55
N SER A 122 -27.87 7.86 -38.17
CA SER A 122 -26.81 7.13 -37.47
C SER A 122 -25.74 8.08 -36.92
N ILE A 123 -25.30 9.07 -37.71
CA ILE A 123 -24.34 10.10 -37.25
C ILE A 123 -24.82 10.79 -35.97
N VAL A 124 -26.10 11.16 -35.90
CA VAL A 124 -26.66 11.84 -34.71
C VAL A 124 -26.67 10.90 -33.50
N ILE A 125 -27.07 9.65 -33.68
CA ILE A 125 -27.08 8.64 -32.62
C ILE A 125 -25.66 8.38 -32.11
N ASP A 126 -24.71 8.19 -33.02
CA ASP A 126 -23.30 7.91 -32.72
C ASP A 126 -22.65 9.09 -31.99
N PHE A 127 -22.95 10.32 -32.39
CA PHE A 127 -22.49 11.52 -31.70
C PHE A 127 -22.93 11.54 -30.23
N PHE A 128 -24.22 11.35 -29.95
CA PHE A 128 -24.72 11.35 -28.58
C PHE A 128 -24.18 10.19 -27.77
N ARG A 129 -24.11 9.00 -28.38
CA ARG A 129 -23.58 7.79 -27.75
C ARG A 129 -22.10 7.95 -27.38
N ALA A 130 -21.27 8.35 -28.32
CA ALA A 130 -19.85 8.61 -28.09
C ALA A 130 -19.66 9.69 -26.99
N ARG A 131 -20.49 10.74 -26.99
CA ARG A 131 -20.40 11.82 -25.98
C ARG A 131 -20.72 11.35 -24.57
N VAL A 132 -21.70 10.46 -24.41
CA VAL A 132 -22.09 9.88 -23.12
C VAL A 132 -21.04 8.88 -22.65
N LEU A 133 -20.61 7.96 -23.53
CA LEU A 133 -19.57 6.98 -23.22
C LEU A 133 -18.26 7.67 -22.81
N TYR A 134 -17.80 8.68 -23.55
CA TYR A 134 -16.56 9.38 -23.25
C TYR A 134 -16.60 10.11 -21.90
N ARG A 135 -17.75 10.68 -21.54
CA ARG A 135 -17.92 11.33 -20.23
C ARG A 135 -17.75 10.32 -19.10
N VAL A 136 -18.45 9.20 -19.19
CA VAL A 136 -18.45 8.17 -18.14
C VAL A 136 -17.11 7.44 -18.10
N ALA A 137 -16.48 7.22 -19.25
CA ALA A 137 -15.14 6.66 -19.35
C ALA A 137 -14.10 7.54 -18.63
N ASP A 138 -14.15 8.85 -18.82
CA ASP A 138 -13.25 9.81 -18.14
C ASP A 138 -13.51 9.86 -16.63
N GLU A 139 -14.77 9.95 -16.21
CA GLU A 139 -15.17 10.01 -14.79
C GLU A 139 -14.86 8.71 -14.02
N THR A 140 -14.86 7.57 -14.70
CA THR A 140 -14.66 6.24 -14.08
C THR A 140 -13.34 5.57 -14.45
N SER A 141 -12.51 6.23 -15.26
CA SER A 141 -11.28 5.66 -15.82
C SER A 141 -11.49 4.31 -16.52
N SER A 142 -12.64 4.12 -17.16
CA SER A 142 -13.01 2.86 -17.81
C SER A 142 -12.46 2.77 -19.23
N GLN A 143 -11.44 1.94 -19.42
CA GLN A 143 -10.80 1.75 -20.73
C GLN A 143 -11.72 1.05 -21.74
N ALA A 144 -12.58 0.15 -21.27
CA ALA A 144 -13.54 -0.53 -22.14
C ALA A 144 -14.57 0.45 -22.71
N LEU A 145 -15.09 1.37 -21.88
CA LEU A 145 -15.99 2.43 -22.35
C LEU A 145 -15.28 3.47 -23.21
N GLU A 146 -14.01 3.79 -22.93
CA GLU A 146 -13.20 4.70 -23.77
C GLU A 146 -13.00 4.10 -25.17
N ALA A 147 -12.73 2.79 -25.26
CA ALA A 147 -12.60 2.08 -26.53
C ALA A 147 -13.91 2.06 -27.33
N ASP A 148 -15.04 1.78 -26.67
CA ASP A 148 -16.37 1.79 -27.28
C ASP A 148 -16.75 3.20 -27.77
N ALA A 149 -16.42 4.24 -26.98
CA ALA A 149 -16.61 5.64 -27.39
C ALA A 149 -15.78 5.98 -28.63
N LEU A 150 -14.52 5.54 -28.68
CA LEU A 150 -13.63 5.79 -29.80
C LEU A 150 -14.11 5.09 -31.07
N HIS A 151 -14.61 3.85 -30.95
CA HIS A 151 -15.20 3.10 -32.06
C HIS A 151 -16.35 3.89 -32.70
N PHE A 152 -17.37 4.28 -31.92
CA PHE A 152 -18.50 5.03 -32.47
C PHE A 152 -18.14 6.44 -32.95
N SER A 153 -17.15 7.09 -32.32
CA SER A 153 -16.64 8.35 -32.84
C SER A 153 -16.01 8.17 -34.24
N SER A 154 -15.34 7.03 -34.47
CA SER A 154 -14.72 6.68 -35.74
C SER A 154 -15.77 6.41 -36.82
N ASP A 155 -16.86 5.73 -36.48
CA ASP A 155 -18.00 5.49 -37.39
C ASP A 155 -18.68 6.80 -37.79
N MET A 156 -18.88 7.71 -36.82
CA MET A 156 -19.43 9.04 -37.06
C MET A 156 -18.55 9.84 -38.04
N TRP A 157 -17.23 9.88 -37.80
CA TRP A 157 -16.29 10.58 -38.70
C TRP A 157 -16.23 9.94 -40.08
N SER A 158 -16.29 8.61 -40.17
CA SER A 158 -16.29 7.88 -41.45
C SER A 158 -17.56 8.19 -42.24
N SER A 159 -18.73 8.18 -41.59
CA SER A 159 -20.00 8.54 -42.20
C SER A 159 -20.01 10.00 -42.68
N LEU A 160 -19.41 10.92 -41.90
CA LEU A 160 -19.28 12.32 -42.29
C LEU A 160 -18.33 12.49 -43.49
N ALA A 161 -17.22 11.74 -43.54
CA ALA A 161 -16.31 11.76 -44.68
C ALA A 161 -16.97 11.25 -45.96
N VAL A 162 -17.80 10.22 -45.90
CA VAL A 162 -18.62 9.76 -47.05
C VAL A 162 -19.54 10.87 -47.53
N LEU A 163 -20.22 11.59 -46.63
CA LEU A 163 -21.09 12.72 -47.02
C LEU A 163 -20.30 13.85 -47.72
N ILE A 164 -19.13 14.20 -47.19
CA ILE A 164 -18.24 15.20 -47.82
C ILE A 164 -17.72 14.69 -49.18
N GLY A 165 -17.36 13.42 -49.26
CA GLY A 165 -16.92 12.74 -50.46
C GLY A 165 -17.94 12.78 -51.58
N LEU A 166 -19.19 12.41 -51.27
CA LEU A 166 -20.32 12.46 -52.19
C LEU A 166 -20.63 13.89 -52.66
N ALA A 167 -20.54 14.88 -51.77
CA ALA A 167 -20.68 16.29 -52.15
C ALA A 167 -19.56 16.73 -53.11
N GLY A 168 -18.31 16.29 -52.88
CA GLY A 168 -17.18 16.53 -53.77
C GLY A 168 -17.35 15.89 -55.15
N ILE A 169 -17.88 14.65 -55.20
CA ILE A 169 -18.22 13.97 -56.46
C ILE A 169 -19.30 14.77 -57.23
N ALA A 170 -20.33 15.26 -56.54
CA ALA A 170 -21.37 16.09 -57.15
C ALA A 170 -20.84 17.42 -57.73
N LEU A 171 -19.74 17.94 -57.16
CA LEU A 171 -19.02 19.11 -57.67
C LEU A 171 -18.02 18.79 -58.80
N GLY A 172 -17.92 17.52 -59.20
CA GLY A 172 -17.06 17.07 -60.30
C GLY A 172 -15.67 16.60 -59.88
N TYR A 173 -15.44 16.28 -58.60
CA TYR A 173 -14.17 15.75 -58.08
C TYR A 173 -14.32 14.25 -57.71
N PRO A 174 -14.01 13.29 -58.62
CA PRO A 174 -14.22 11.86 -58.38
C PRO A 174 -13.34 11.27 -57.28
N TRP A 175 -12.19 11.88 -57.01
CA TRP A 175 -11.22 11.44 -56.00
C TRP A 175 -11.56 11.92 -54.58
N ALA A 176 -12.55 12.80 -54.42
CA ALA A 176 -12.86 13.45 -53.15
C ALA A 176 -13.27 12.46 -52.05
N ASP A 177 -14.07 11.43 -52.40
CA ASP A 177 -14.52 10.39 -51.47
C ASP A 177 -13.36 9.56 -50.92
N SER A 178 -12.50 9.06 -51.81
CA SER A 178 -11.34 8.26 -51.41
C SER A 178 -10.32 9.07 -50.60
N ALA A 179 -10.13 10.35 -50.93
CA ALA A 179 -9.28 11.24 -50.14
C ALA A 179 -9.86 11.49 -48.73
N ALA A 180 -11.18 11.73 -48.63
CA ALA A 180 -11.84 11.92 -47.34
C ALA A 180 -11.78 10.65 -46.46
N ALA A 181 -12.02 9.47 -47.06
CA ALA A 181 -11.91 8.19 -46.37
C ALA A 181 -10.49 7.93 -45.85
N LEU A 182 -9.45 8.23 -46.65
CA LEU A 182 -8.05 8.08 -46.24
C LEU A 182 -7.68 9.00 -45.07
N VAL A 183 -8.14 10.26 -45.10
CA VAL A 183 -7.93 11.21 -44.01
C VAL A 183 -8.55 10.71 -42.71
N VAL A 184 -9.78 10.19 -42.76
CA VAL A 184 -10.44 9.62 -41.58
C VAL A 184 -9.71 8.38 -41.08
N ALA A 185 -9.31 7.46 -41.96
CA ALA A 185 -8.54 6.28 -41.56
C ALA A 185 -7.25 6.66 -40.82
N ILE A 186 -6.54 7.72 -41.26
CA ILE A 186 -5.35 8.23 -40.55
C ILE A 186 -5.72 8.75 -39.15
N PHE A 187 -6.80 9.53 -39.02
CA PHE A 187 -7.25 10.02 -37.71
C PHE A 187 -7.61 8.88 -36.76
N ILE A 188 -8.31 7.85 -37.26
CA ILE A 188 -8.67 6.65 -36.49
C ILE A 188 -7.39 5.93 -36.03
N CYS A 189 -6.42 5.72 -36.92
CA CYS A 189 -5.15 5.08 -36.56
C CYS A 189 -4.39 5.86 -35.48
N ILE A 190 -4.36 7.20 -35.56
CA ILE A 190 -3.69 8.04 -34.53
C ILE A 190 -4.41 7.91 -33.18
N ALA A 191 -5.74 7.95 -33.17
CA ALA A 191 -6.52 7.85 -31.95
C ALA A 191 -6.43 6.43 -31.33
N GLY A 192 -6.53 5.39 -32.16
CA GLY A 192 -6.34 3.99 -31.78
C GLY A 192 -4.93 3.74 -31.23
N TRP A 193 -3.90 4.36 -31.79
CA TRP A 193 -2.52 4.23 -31.28
C TRP A 193 -2.38 4.82 -29.87
N ARG A 194 -2.99 5.99 -29.63
CA ARG A 194 -2.97 6.63 -28.31
C ARG A 194 -3.68 5.78 -27.26
N LEU A 195 -4.87 5.26 -27.60
CA LEU A 195 -5.62 4.39 -26.70
C LEU A 195 -4.87 3.07 -26.46
N GLY A 196 -4.44 2.40 -27.52
CA GLY A 196 -3.71 1.13 -27.43
C GLY A 196 -2.43 1.25 -26.61
N LYS A 197 -1.67 2.35 -26.77
CA LYS A 197 -0.50 2.63 -25.94
C LYS A 197 -0.86 2.73 -24.44
N ARG A 198 -1.90 3.49 -24.09
CA ARG A 198 -2.37 3.61 -22.69
C ARG A 198 -2.83 2.27 -22.13
N THR A 199 -3.55 1.48 -22.93
CA THR A 199 -4.02 0.14 -22.52
C THR A 199 -2.85 -0.82 -22.26
N ILE A 200 -1.83 -0.80 -23.13
CA ILE A 200 -0.61 -1.59 -22.92
C ILE A 200 0.12 -1.13 -21.66
N GLU A 201 0.25 0.18 -21.43
CA GLU A 201 0.85 0.76 -20.22
C GLU A 201 0.11 0.27 -18.95
N THR A 202 -1.22 0.21 -18.96
CA THR A 202 -2.00 -0.35 -17.84
C THR A 202 -1.75 -1.84 -17.65
N LEU A 203 -1.70 -2.62 -18.73
CA LEU A 203 -1.45 -4.07 -18.66
C LEU A 203 -0.03 -4.40 -18.16
N THR A 204 0.95 -3.53 -18.44
CA THR A 204 2.34 -3.65 -17.97
C THR A 204 2.59 -3.01 -16.61
N ASP A 205 1.54 -2.67 -15.86
CA ASP A 205 1.61 -2.06 -14.52
C ASP A 205 2.38 -0.72 -14.50
N THR A 206 2.28 0.06 -15.57
CA THR A 206 2.94 1.37 -15.67
C THR A 206 2.25 2.37 -14.75
N ALA A 207 3.01 2.96 -13.84
CA ALA A 207 2.50 3.99 -12.93
C ALA A 207 2.15 5.29 -13.69
N PRO A 208 1.03 5.95 -13.35
CA PRO A 208 0.71 7.28 -13.84
C PRO A 208 1.84 8.30 -13.59
N ALA A 209 2.06 9.20 -14.56
CA ALA A 209 3.13 10.17 -14.48
C ALA A 209 3.01 11.06 -13.22
N GLY A 210 4.10 11.16 -12.46
CA GLY A 210 4.19 12.02 -11.28
C GLY A 210 3.55 11.48 -9.99
N ILE A 211 2.87 10.33 -10.03
CA ILE A 211 2.20 9.78 -8.84
C ILE A 211 3.19 9.28 -7.79
N ALA A 212 4.27 8.59 -8.19
CA ALA A 212 5.24 8.03 -7.26
C ALA A 212 6.01 9.12 -6.47
N PRO A 213 6.52 10.21 -7.10
CA PRO A 213 7.09 11.34 -6.36
C PRO A 213 6.10 12.04 -5.42
N ARG A 214 4.81 12.09 -5.78
CA ARG A 214 3.77 12.65 -4.93
C ARG A 214 3.56 11.80 -3.68
N ILE A 215 3.45 10.48 -3.83
CA ILE A 215 3.33 9.52 -2.73
C ILE A 215 4.56 9.60 -1.81
N ALA A 216 5.76 9.63 -2.38
CA ALA A 216 7.00 9.74 -1.61
C ALA A 216 7.02 11.00 -0.74
N ARG A 217 6.54 12.13 -1.27
CA ARG A 217 6.45 13.38 -0.50
C ARG A 217 5.47 13.29 0.66
N ILE A 218 4.26 12.77 0.41
CA ILE A 218 3.23 12.59 1.45
C ILE A 218 3.75 11.70 2.58
N ALA A 219 4.42 10.59 2.23
CA ALA A 219 5.00 9.69 3.21
C ALA A 219 6.14 10.34 4.01
N ALA A 220 7.02 11.10 3.35
CA ALA A 220 8.13 11.80 3.99
C ALA A 220 7.68 12.90 4.97
N ASP A 221 6.50 13.48 4.76
CA ASP A 221 5.94 14.49 5.67
C ASP A 221 5.38 13.89 6.98
N ILE A 222 5.26 12.56 7.08
CA ILE A 222 4.81 11.88 8.29
C ILE A 222 5.95 11.79 9.32
N GLY A 223 5.71 12.34 10.50
CA GLY A 223 6.65 12.26 11.62
C GLY A 223 7.03 10.81 11.97
N GLY A 224 8.32 10.53 12.03
CA GLY A 224 8.88 9.20 12.29
C GLY A 224 9.29 8.43 11.02
N VAL A 225 8.93 8.90 9.84
CA VAL A 225 9.53 8.44 8.58
C VAL A 225 10.89 9.13 8.39
N VAL A 226 11.94 8.34 8.28
CA VAL A 226 13.32 8.81 8.10
C VAL A 226 13.63 8.98 6.62
N VAL A 227 13.24 7.99 5.82
CA VAL A 227 13.48 7.93 4.39
C VAL A 227 12.36 7.14 3.70
N VAL A 228 12.12 7.43 2.42
CA VAL A 228 11.27 6.61 1.57
C VAL A 228 12.16 5.83 0.61
N ASP A 229 12.38 4.56 0.90
CA ASP A 229 13.32 3.71 0.15
C ASP A 229 12.74 3.32 -1.22
N ARG A 230 11.44 3.02 -1.26
CA ARG A 230 10.81 2.53 -2.50
C ARG A 230 9.32 2.85 -2.55
N VAL A 231 8.87 3.27 -3.72
CA VAL A 231 7.45 3.41 -4.07
C VAL A 231 7.17 2.59 -5.32
N ARG A 232 6.17 1.72 -5.27
CA ARG A 232 5.61 1.01 -6.43
C ARG A 232 4.13 1.29 -6.51
N VAL A 233 3.66 1.55 -7.71
CA VAL A 233 2.26 1.89 -7.96
C VAL A 233 1.82 1.17 -9.21
N ARG A 234 0.65 0.54 -9.17
CA ARG A 234 0.01 -0.02 -10.35
C ARG A 234 -1.48 0.31 -10.40
N PRO A 235 -2.01 0.74 -11.54
CA PRO A 235 -3.45 0.91 -11.74
C PRO A 235 -4.11 -0.44 -12.07
N VAL A 236 -5.28 -0.70 -11.49
CA VAL A 236 -6.13 -1.84 -11.85
C VAL A 236 -7.57 -1.35 -11.95
N GLY A 237 -8.04 -1.11 -13.19
CA GLY A 237 -9.33 -0.46 -13.40
C GLY A 237 -9.35 0.95 -12.79
N GLY A 238 -10.32 1.21 -11.91
CA GLY A 238 -10.44 2.48 -11.19
C GLY A 238 -9.66 2.54 -9.86
N GLU A 239 -8.94 1.49 -9.49
CA GLU A 239 -8.20 1.39 -8.22
C GLU A 239 -6.69 1.52 -8.44
N MET A 240 -5.99 2.00 -7.41
CA MET A 240 -4.55 2.25 -7.40
C MET A 240 -3.90 1.45 -6.27
N PHE A 241 -3.18 0.40 -6.62
CA PHE A 241 -2.42 -0.38 -5.65
C PHE A 241 -1.06 0.26 -5.44
N ILE A 242 -0.76 0.61 -4.19
CA ILE A 242 0.44 1.33 -3.78
C ILE A 242 1.20 0.47 -2.76
N GLU A 243 2.43 0.11 -3.11
CA GLU A 243 3.37 -0.52 -2.19
C GLU A 243 4.49 0.47 -1.86
N LEU A 244 4.72 0.67 -0.57
CA LEU A 244 5.68 1.63 -0.06
C LEU A 244 6.61 0.96 0.95
N THR A 245 7.91 1.19 0.82
CA THR A 245 8.90 0.85 1.85
C THR A 245 9.42 2.15 2.45
N VAL A 246 9.22 2.34 3.75
CA VAL A 246 9.72 3.50 4.50
C VAL A 246 10.75 3.07 5.54
N GLY A 247 11.80 3.87 5.66
CA GLY A 247 12.75 3.76 6.76
C GLY A 247 12.19 4.40 8.02
N VAL A 248 12.28 3.67 9.13
CA VAL A 248 11.94 4.16 10.48
C VAL A 248 13.11 3.91 11.41
N SER A 249 13.24 4.69 12.48
CA SER A 249 14.32 4.48 13.45
C SER A 249 14.30 3.05 14.01
N ARG A 250 15.47 2.39 14.02
CA ARG A 250 15.66 1.05 14.57
C ARG A 250 15.47 0.96 16.09
N THR A 251 15.42 2.10 16.78
CA THR A 251 15.17 2.16 18.23
C THR A 251 13.68 2.21 18.59
N LEU A 252 12.79 2.37 17.59
CA LEU A 252 11.36 2.53 17.85
C LEU A 252 10.70 1.23 18.33
N PRO A 253 9.84 1.32 19.36
CA PRO A 253 8.91 0.26 19.71
C PRO A 253 7.98 -0.14 18.55
N LEU A 254 7.61 -1.42 18.48
CA LEU A 254 6.80 -1.98 17.37
C LEU A 254 5.41 -1.34 17.23
N ASP A 255 4.78 -0.94 18.34
CA ASP A 255 3.51 -0.22 18.38
C ASP A 255 3.63 1.18 17.73
N ARG A 256 4.75 1.87 17.97
CA ARG A 256 5.05 3.15 17.32
C ARG A 256 5.29 2.98 15.83
N VAL A 257 5.99 1.92 15.43
CA VAL A 257 6.17 1.57 14.01
C VAL A 257 4.81 1.30 13.35
N ALA A 258 3.93 0.54 14.00
CA ALA A 258 2.58 0.28 13.50
C ALA A 258 1.75 1.57 13.34
N ALA A 259 1.86 2.50 14.30
CA ALA A 259 1.20 3.80 14.21
C ALA A 259 1.70 4.63 13.01
N ILE A 260 3.02 4.65 12.75
CA ILE A 260 3.60 5.32 11.58
C ILE A 260 3.06 4.69 10.28
N LYS A 261 3.05 3.36 10.18
CA LYS A 261 2.50 2.65 9.00
C LYS A 261 1.06 3.06 8.72
N GLN A 262 0.24 3.11 9.76
CA GLN A 262 -1.16 3.51 9.64
C GLN A 262 -1.30 4.98 9.22
N ALA A 263 -0.51 5.89 9.81
CA ALA A 263 -0.53 7.30 9.46
C ALA A 263 -0.15 7.54 7.99
N VAL A 264 0.90 6.86 7.51
CA VAL A 264 1.32 6.93 6.11
C VAL A 264 0.23 6.39 5.17
N ALA A 265 -0.34 5.22 5.48
CA ALA A 265 -1.40 4.63 4.66
C ALA A 265 -2.64 5.53 4.57
N GLN A 266 -3.06 6.12 5.70
CA GLN A 266 -4.21 7.03 5.76
C GLN A 266 -3.96 8.33 5.01
N ALA A 267 -2.76 8.92 5.13
CA ALA A 267 -2.41 10.15 4.42
C ALA A 267 -2.43 9.97 2.90
N ILE A 268 -1.91 8.84 2.41
CA ILE A 268 -1.94 8.50 0.98
C ILE A 268 -3.37 8.24 0.51
N ALA A 269 -4.16 7.48 1.27
CA ALA A 269 -5.56 7.17 0.92
C ALA A 269 -6.48 8.40 0.93
N ALA A 270 -6.17 9.42 1.74
CA ALA A 270 -6.90 10.68 1.75
C ALA A 270 -6.61 11.57 0.53
N ASP A 271 -5.39 11.48 -0.02
CA ASP A 271 -4.95 12.31 -1.16
C ASP A 271 -5.23 11.64 -2.52
N ILE A 272 -5.21 10.31 -2.57
CA ILE A 272 -5.37 9.52 -3.79
C ILE A 272 -6.66 8.70 -3.70
N ALA A 273 -7.65 9.08 -4.51
CA ALA A 273 -8.90 8.34 -4.61
C ALA A 273 -8.68 6.92 -5.12
N GLY A 274 -9.35 5.94 -4.50
CA GLY A 274 -9.24 4.52 -4.88
C GLY A 274 -7.88 3.89 -4.56
N ALA A 275 -7.09 4.49 -3.66
CA ALA A 275 -5.80 3.95 -3.25
C ALA A 275 -5.94 2.79 -2.25
N GLU A 276 -5.37 1.64 -2.60
CA GLU A 276 -5.11 0.54 -1.67
C GLU A 276 -3.62 0.51 -1.33
N VAL A 277 -3.27 0.83 -0.07
CA VAL A 277 -1.90 1.11 0.35
C VAL A 277 -1.36 0.01 1.25
N THR A 278 -0.25 -0.60 0.84
CA THR A 278 0.56 -1.50 1.67
C THR A 278 1.86 -0.80 2.06
N VAL A 279 2.07 -0.62 3.36
CA VAL A 279 3.30 -0.01 3.90
C VAL A 279 4.17 -1.10 4.53
N MET A 280 5.42 -1.15 4.09
CA MET A 280 6.52 -1.92 4.67
C MET A 280 7.47 -0.96 5.38
N THR A 281 8.10 -1.41 6.46
CA THR A 281 9.03 -0.62 7.25
C THR A 281 10.37 -1.31 7.34
N GLU A 282 11.45 -0.58 7.09
CA GLU A 282 12.81 -1.04 7.30
C GLU A 282 13.45 -0.26 8.47
N PRO A 283 14.19 -0.93 9.37
CA PRO A 283 14.90 -0.26 10.44
C PRO A 283 16.11 0.48 9.87
N HIS A 284 16.21 1.76 10.16
CA HIS A 284 17.36 2.61 9.79
C HIS A 284 18.06 3.12 11.04
N ALA A 285 19.39 3.17 10.97
CA ALA A 285 20.19 3.82 11.99
C ALA A 285 20.14 5.34 11.80
N LEU A 286 19.92 6.09 12.87
CA LEU A 286 19.98 7.55 12.82
C LEU A 286 21.40 8.05 13.14
N ASP A 287 21.74 9.20 12.59
CA ASP A 287 23.05 9.85 12.82
C ASP A 287 23.22 10.36 14.27
N ASP A 288 22.12 10.51 15.01
CA ASP A 288 22.06 11.04 16.38
C ASP A 288 21.82 9.95 17.46
N GLU A 289 21.94 8.67 17.12
CA GLU A 289 21.84 7.58 18.09
C GLU A 289 22.94 7.66 19.14
N THR A 290 22.54 7.63 20.41
CA THR A 290 23.47 7.52 21.53
C THR A 290 24.15 6.15 21.54
N VAL A 291 25.35 6.07 22.13
CA VAL A 291 26.06 4.79 22.34
C VAL A 291 25.16 3.79 23.09
N LEU A 292 24.41 4.26 24.08
CA LEU A 292 23.45 3.46 24.82
C LEU A 292 22.38 2.85 23.90
N GLU A 293 21.74 3.65 23.06
CA GLU A 293 20.71 3.17 22.12
C GLU A 293 21.26 2.12 21.15
N ARG A 294 22.47 2.34 20.64
CA ARG A 294 23.16 1.40 19.74
C ARG A 294 23.41 0.07 20.43
N ILE A 295 23.92 0.10 21.68
CA ILE A 295 24.14 -1.10 22.50
C ILE A 295 22.82 -1.84 22.77
N MET A 296 21.76 -1.11 23.14
CA MET A 296 20.43 -1.68 23.39
C MET A 296 19.86 -2.36 22.15
N VAL A 297 20.03 -1.77 20.95
CA VAL A 297 19.63 -2.38 19.68
C VAL A 297 20.42 -3.66 19.40
N ILE A 298 21.74 -3.66 19.62
CA ILE A 298 22.59 -4.86 19.46
C ILE A 298 22.12 -6.00 20.37
N ALA A 299 21.88 -5.71 21.65
CA ALA A 299 21.43 -6.68 22.64
C ALA A 299 20.06 -7.24 22.25
N ARG A 300 19.09 -6.37 21.94
CA ARG A 300 17.73 -6.76 21.58
C ARG A 300 17.67 -7.60 20.30
N ASN A 301 18.47 -7.27 19.29
CA ASN A 301 18.57 -8.06 18.06
C ASN A 301 19.16 -9.46 18.28
N ARG A 302 19.81 -9.69 19.43
CA ARG A 302 20.34 -10.99 19.87
C ARG A 302 19.48 -11.68 20.92
N ALA A 303 18.33 -11.10 21.27
CA ALA A 303 17.48 -11.55 22.38
C ALA A 303 18.25 -11.65 23.71
N LEU A 304 19.21 -10.75 23.93
CA LEU A 304 19.97 -10.63 25.17
C LEU A 304 19.33 -9.59 26.07
N ALA A 305 19.19 -9.91 27.35
CA ALA A 305 18.83 -8.95 28.37
C ALA A 305 20.11 -8.32 28.92
N ILE A 306 20.13 -6.99 28.96
CA ILE A 306 21.25 -6.21 29.50
C ILE A 306 20.72 -5.15 30.44
N HIS A 307 21.52 -4.82 31.45
CA HIS A 307 21.25 -3.73 32.40
C HIS A 307 22.57 -3.07 32.81
N HIS A 308 22.47 -1.97 33.57
CA HIS A 308 23.62 -1.14 34.01
C HIS A 308 24.66 -0.81 32.92
N VAL A 309 24.20 -0.39 31.74
CA VAL A 309 25.12 0.07 30.68
C VAL A 309 25.76 1.39 31.11
N THR A 310 27.08 1.39 31.24
CA THR A 310 27.88 2.58 31.54
C THR A 310 28.78 2.90 30.36
N VAL A 311 28.82 4.19 29.99
CA VAL A 311 29.59 4.68 28.84
C VAL A 311 30.44 5.85 29.31
N HIS A 312 31.75 5.71 29.19
CA HIS A 312 32.71 6.75 29.57
C HIS A 312 33.80 6.90 28.51
N THR A 313 34.37 8.10 28.40
CA THR A 313 35.49 8.36 27.51
C THR A 313 36.71 8.72 28.34
N VAL A 314 37.80 7.96 28.19
CA VAL A 314 39.05 8.17 28.92
C VAL A 314 40.17 8.32 27.90
N ALA A 315 40.88 9.46 27.95
CA ALA A 315 41.98 9.79 27.03
C ALA A 315 41.64 9.65 25.52
N GLY A 316 40.37 9.85 25.15
CA GLY A 316 39.88 9.70 23.78
C GLY A 316 39.45 8.30 23.39
N GLN A 317 39.60 7.31 24.28
CA GLN A 317 39.11 5.95 24.11
C GLN A 317 37.72 5.81 24.72
N LEU A 318 36.80 5.16 24.00
CA LEU A 318 35.45 4.89 24.47
C LEU A 318 35.46 3.58 25.26
N LEU A 319 34.98 3.62 26.50
CA LEU A 319 34.77 2.44 27.34
C LEU A 319 33.27 2.21 27.54
N VAL A 320 32.87 0.95 27.38
CA VAL A 320 31.50 0.46 27.57
C VAL A 320 31.55 -0.69 28.55
N ALA A 321 30.91 -0.54 29.71
CA ALA A 321 30.69 -1.65 30.64
C ALA A 321 29.19 -1.97 30.74
N VAL A 322 28.86 -3.25 30.78
CA VAL A 322 27.46 -3.73 30.70
C VAL A 322 27.27 -5.04 31.45
N ASP A 323 26.19 -5.12 32.22
CA ASP A 323 25.75 -6.39 32.81
C ASP A 323 24.91 -7.14 31.77
N LEU A 324 25.38 -8.33 31.40
CA LEU A 324 24.76 -9.21 30.41
C LEU A 324 24.13 -10.41 31.11
N GLU A 325 22.81 -10.53 31.00
CA GLU A 325 22.07 -11.65 31.58
C GLU A 325 22.01 -12.82 30.60
N VAL A 326 22.39 -14.01 31.06
CA VAL A 326 22.38 -15.26 30.29
C VAL A 326 21.71 -16.40 31.06
N ASP A 327 21.21 -17.44 30.39
CA ASP A 327 20.60 -18.58 31.08
C ASP A 327 21.58 -19.20 32.10
N GLY A 328 21.20 -19.21 33.39
CA GLY A 328 22.03 -19.69 34.49
C GLY A 328 22.37 -21.19 34.43
N ARG A 329 21.75 -21.95 33.52
CA ARG A 329 22.08 -23.36 33.25
C ARG A 329 23.26 -23.54 32.29
N LEU A 330 23.69 -22.47 31.62
CA LEU A 330 24.84 -22.51 30.71
C LEU A 330 26.13 -22.83 31.48
N THR A 331 27.07 -23.48 30.79
CA THR A 331 28.44 -23.55 31.29
C THR A 331 29.08 -22.17 31.20
N LEU A 332 30.07 -21.90 32.05
CA LEU A 332 30.81 -20.63 32.00
C LEU A 332 31.41 -20.37 30.61
N GLN A 333 31.89 -21.40 29.92
CA GLN A 333 32.38 -21.26 28.54
C GLN A 333 31.27 -20.83 27.58
N ALA A 334 30.11 -21.47 27.63
CA ALA A 334 28.99 -21.11 26.76
C ALA A 334 28.47 -19.69 27.04
N ALA A 335 28.49 -19.26 28.31
CA ALA A 335 28.17 -17.90 28.69
C ALA A 335 29.20 -16.89 28.13
N HIS A 336 30.49 -17.22 28.19
CA HIS A 336 31.54 -16.42 27.56
C HIS A 336 31.40 -16.34 26.04
N ASP A 337 31.06 -17.43 25.36
CA ASP A 337 30.86 -17.41 23.91
C ASP A 337 29.73 -16.44 23.50
N VAL A 338 28.70 -16.30 24.34
CA VAL A 338 27.61 -15.33 24.17
C VAL A 338 28.11 -13.90 24.39
N ALA A 339 28.87 -13.67 25.46
CA ALA A 339 29.47 -12.38 25.77
C ALA A 339 30.43 -11.91 24.66
N ASP A 340 31.37 -12.76 24.23
CA ASP A 340 32.34 -12.49 23.17
C ASP A 340 31.64 -12.11 21.85
N ALA A 341 30.56 -12.81 21.51
CA ALA A 341 29.75 -12.53 20.32
C ALA A 341 29.00 -11.19 20.42
N PHE A 342 28.58 -10.80 21.62
CA PHE A 342 27.97 -9.50 21.88
C PHE A 342 29.02 -8.38 21.80
N GLU A 343 30.16 -8.52 22.47
CA GLU A 343 31.26 -7.56 22.45
C GLU A 343 31.79 -7.33 21.03
N ALA A 344 31.97 -8.40 20.24
CA ALA A 344 32.40 -8.30 18.85
C ALA A 344 31.46 -7.40 18.04
N LYS A 345 30.16 -7.41 18.36
CA LYS A 345 29.16 -6.62 17.65
C LYS A 345 29.10 -5.18 18.12
N VAL A 346 29.38 -4.94 19.40
CA VAL A 346 29.62 -3.60 19.92
C VAL A 346 30.85 -2.99 19.23
N ARG A 347 31.95 -3.74 19.06
CA ARG A 347 33.15 -3.31 18.33
C ARG A 347 32.89 -3.07 16.84
N ASP A 348 32.14 -3.95 16.17
CA ASP A 348 31.75 -3.77 14.76
C ASP A 348 30.95 -2.46 14.56
N GLU A 349 30.10 -2.11 15.52
CA GLU A 349 29.21 -0.95 15.46
C GLU A 349 29.92 0.36 15.88
N LEU A 350 30.61 0.38 17.02
CA LEU A 350 31.20 1.59 17.60
C LEU A 350 32.64 1.87 17.13
N GLY A 351 33.29 0.89 16.49
CA GLY A 351 34.67 0.95 16.02
C GLY A 351 35.61 0.05 16.83
N PRO A 352 36.76 -0.34 16.25
CA PRO A 352 37.65 -1.35 16.84
C PRO A 352 38.37 -0.89 18.12
N ASP A 353 38.46 0.43 18.35
CA ASP A 353 39.18 1.02 19.48
C ASP A 353 38.32 1.13 20.76
N VAL A 354 37.05 0.72 20.71
CA VAL A 354 36.18 0.67 21.90
C VAL A 354 36.61 -0.46 22.82
N GLU A 355 36.77 -0.13 24.10
CA GLU A 355 36.92 -1.13 25.16
C GLU A 355 35.54 -1.53 25.66
N VAL A 356 35.25 -2.84 25.63
CA VAL A 356 33.95 -3.38 26.06
C VAL A 356 34.22 -4.39 27.16
N GLU A 357 33.59 -4.20 28.31
CA GLU A 357 33.67 -5.12 29.44
C GLU A 357 32.26 -5.61 29.77
N THR A 358 32.04 -6.91 29.63
CA THR A 358 30.76 -7.54 30.02
C THR A 358 30.89 -8.22 31.37
N HIS A 359 29.93 -7.97 32.25
CA HIS A 359 29.75 -8.75 33.47
C HIS A 359 28.59 -9.73 33.26
N ILE A 360 28.88 -11.04 33.35
CA ILE A 360 27.91 -12.09 33.06
C ILE A 360 27.10 -12.39 34.32
N GLU A 361 25.79 -12.24 34.23
CA GLU A 361 24.86 -12.55 35.30
C GLU A 361 23.86 -13.64 34.88
N PRO A 362 23.42 -14.51 35.80
CA PRO A 362 22.36 -15.46 35.49
C PRO A 362 21.03 -14.72 35.35
N LEU A 363 20.38 -14.87 34.19
CA LEU A 363 19.02 -14.41 33.91
C LEU A 363 18.07 -14.97 34.98
N GLN A 364 17.49 -14.10 35.77
CA GLN A 364 16.54 -14.49 36.83
C GLN A 364 15.17 -14.82 36.22
N THR A 365 14.98 -16.04 35.70
CA THR A 365 13.65 -16.53 35.36
C THR A 365 12.95 -17.07 36.62
N SER A 366 12.41 -16.19 37.46
CA SER A 366 11.70 -16.62 38.68
C SER A 366 10.24 -16.98 38.41
N ASP A 367 9.98 -18.15 37.85
CA ASP A 367 8.66 -18.81 37.94
C ASP A 367 8.52 -19.58 39.27
N ALA A 368 9.16 -19.07 40.34
CA ALA A 368 9.17 -19.73 41.64
C ALA A 368 7.76 -19.68 42.25
N THR A 369 7.09 -20.83 42.31
CA THR A 369 5.83 -20.97 43.03
C THR A 369 6.08 -20.80 44.54
N GLY A 370 5.53 -19.75 45.13
CA GLY A 370 5.59 -19.50 46.58
C GLY A 370 4.22 -19.55 47.24
N ARG A 371 4.20 -19.58 48.58
CA ARG A 371 2.98 -19.38 49.39
C ARG A 371 3.19 -18.22 50.36
N ASP A 372 2.11 -17.57 50.77
CA ASP A 372 2.19 -16.56 51.82
C ASP A 372 2.66 -17.19 53.14
N ALA A 373 3.53 -16.48 53.84
CA ALA A 373 3.99 -16.88 55.17
C ALA A 373 2.88 -16.74 56.21
N SER A 374 3.08 -17.33 57.39
CA SER A 374 2.10 -17.22 58.48
C SER A 374 1.95 -15.75 58.96
N PRO A 375 0.78 -15.34 59.47
CA PRO A 375 0.60 -13.99 60.02
C PRO A 375 1.54 -13.65 61.18
N GLU A 376 1.99 -14.66 61.93
CA GLU A 376 3.02 -14.52 62.97
C GLU A 376 4.37 -14.16 62.37
N ARG A 377 4.75 -14.83 61.28
CA ARG A 377 5.99 -14.57 60.56
C ARG A 377 6.01 -13.18 59.93
N VAL A 378 4.89 -12.78 59.32
CA VAL A 378 4.75 -11.43 58.74
C VAL A 378 4.93 -10.35 59.81
N ARG A 379 4.34 -10.54 61.00
CA ARG A 379 4.51 -9.59 62.12
C ARG A 379 5.95 -9.51 62.60
N GLU A 380 6.62 -10.65 62.77
CA GLU A 380 8.03 -10.71 63.16
C GLU A 380 8.92 -9.94 62.17
N VAL A 381 8.77 -10.20 60.87
CA VAL A 381 9.53 -9.51 59.81
C VAL A 381 9.22 -8.02 59.80
N SER A 382 7.95 -7.64 59.95
CA SER A 382 7.51 -6.24 59.98
C SER A 382 8.14 -5.48 61.16
N ASP A 383 8.16 -6.08 62.35
CA ASP A 383 8.73 -5.44 63.56
C ASP A 383 10.24 -5.19 63.38
N VAL A 384 10.97 -6.17 62.84
CA VAL A 384 12.40 -6.04 62.56
C VAL A 384 12.65 -4.96 61.50
N LEU A 385 11.85 -4.94 60.43
CA LEU A 385 11.97 -3.95 59.35
C LEU A 385 11.68 -2.53 59.84
N ILE A 386 10.64 -2.34 60.65
CA ILE A 386 10.33 -1.03 61.27
C ILE A 386 11.51 -0.57 62.14
N GLU A 387 12.14 -1.48 62.88
CA GLU A 387 13.32 -1.15 63.67
C GLU A 387 14.52 -0.72 62.79
N VAL A 388 14.81 -1.45 61.71
CA VAL A 388 15.87 -1.08 60.75
C VAL A 388 15.59 0.31 60.17
N VAL A 389 14.38 0.53 59.66
CA VAL A 389 13.97 1.79 59.02
C VAL A 389 14.04 2.96 60.00
N ARG A 390 13.66 2.79 61.27
CA ARG A 390 13.79 3.84 62.30
C ARG A 390 15.23 4.28 62.53
N GLN A 391 16.21 3.41 62.33
CA GLN A 391 17.64 3.74 62.47
C GLN A 391 18.13 4.62 61.31
N LEU A 392 17.52 4.52 60.13
CA LEU A 392 17.85 5.32 58.94
C LEU A 392 17.25 6.74 59.00
N GLY A 393 16.22 6.95 59.84
CA GLY A 393 15.64 8.26 60.19
C GLY A 393 14.86 8.99 59.09
N THR A 394 15.14 8.69 57.83
CA THR A 394 14.60 9.40 56.66
C THR A 394 13.40 8.68 56.04
N LEU A 395 13.43 7.34 56.03
CA LEU A 395 12.30 6.50 55.64
C LEU A 395 11.22 6.52 56.74
N ARG A 396 9.96 6.72 56.37
CA ARG A 396 8.81 6.78 57.28
C ARG A 396 7.75 5.77 56.86
N ASP A 397 6.84 5.48 57.78
CA ASP A 397 5.58 4.76 57.50
C ASP A 397 5.75 3.46 56.70
N VAL A 398 6.46 2.48 57.29
CA VAL A 398 6.56 1.13 56.70
C VAL A 398 5.19 0.45 56.81
N HIS A 399 4.64 0.04 55.68
CA HIS A 399 3.32 -0.59 55.60
C HIS A 399 3.24 -1.63 54.47
N ASP A 400 2.12 -2.34 54.38
CA ASP A 400 1.87 -3.40 53.38
C ASP A 400 2.99 -4.47 53.29
N VAL A 401 3.51 -4.85 54.46
CA VAL A 401 4.57 -5.87 54.57
C VAL A 401 3.98 -7.24 54.22
N ARG A 402 4.54 -7.87 53.20
CA ARG A 402 4.19 -9.21 52.72
C ARG A 402 5.42 -10.10 52.72
N VAL A 403 5.28 -11.30 53.26
CA VAL A 403 6.34 -12.31 53.30
C VAL A 403 5.85 -13.54 52.55
N ARG A 404 6.64 -14.00 51.57
CA ARG A 404 6.34 -15.18 50.74
C ARG A 404 7.43 -16.20 50.90
N GLU A 405 7.06 -17.43 51.20
CA GLU A 405 7.97 -18.56 51.30
C GLU A 405 8.10 -19.22 49.92
N THR A 406 9.33 -19.30 49.41
CA THR A 406 9.68 -19.97 48.14
C THR A 406 10.65 -21.12 48.38
N GLY A 407 10.90 -21.95 47.35
CA GLY A 407 11.91 -23.02 47.43
C GLY A 407 13.34 -22.52 47.71
N ASP A 408 13.62 -21.27 47.32
CA ASP A 408 14.94 -20.64 47.45
C ASP A 408 15.05 -19.73 48.69
N GLY A 409 13.99 -19.56 49.47
CA GLY A 409 13.96 -18.73 50.68
C GLY A 409 12.76 -17.79 50.79
N GLU A 410 12.78 -16.91 51.80
CA GLU A 410 11.70 -15.94 52.01
C GLU A 410 11.93 -14.68 51.14
N ILE A 411 10.86 -14.22 50.48
CA ILE A 411 10.81 -12.95 49.75
C ILE A 411 9.94 -11.98 50.52
N VAL A 412 10.47 -10.80 50.83
CA VAL A 412 9.76 -9.75 51.58
C VAL A 412 9.50 -8.55 50.69
N ASN A 413 8.24 -8.15 50.58
CA ASN A 413 7.85 -6.91 49.92
C ASN A 413 7.30 -5.94 50.97
N PHE A 414 7.65 -4.66 50.89
CA PHE A 414 7.11 -3.65 51.78
C PHE A 414 6.97 -2.31 51.07
N HIS A 415 6.10 -1.45 51.58
CA HIS A 415 5.97 -0.08 51.15
C HIS A 415 6.51 0.85 52.23
N CYS A 416 7.08 1.97 51.83
CA CYS A 416 7.55 3.01 52.75
C CYS A 416 7.30 4.39 52.16
N ARG A 417 7.21 5.42 53.02
CA ARG A 417 7.05 6.81 52.59
C ARG A 417 8.34 7.60 52.74
N VAL A 418 8.62 8.43 51.75
CA VAL A 418 9.83 9.26 51.66
C VAL A 418 9.49 10.69 51.25
N ASP A 419 10.35 11.65 51.61
CA ASP A 419 10.16 13.05 51.18
C ASP A 419 10.21 13.14 49.64
N PRO A 420 9.16 13.66 48.98
CA PRO A 420 9.09 13.78 47.52
C PRO A 420 10.16 14.71 46.91
N ALA A 421 10.84 15.53 47.74
CA ALA A 421 11.93 16.39 47.29
C ALA A 421 13.28 15.64 47.18
N LEU A 422 13.39 14.41 47.68
CA LEU A 422 14.63 13.64 47.62
C LEU A 422 14.90 13.12 46.19
N PRO A 423 16.17 13.12 45.74
CA PRO A 423 16.54 12.44 44.50
C PRO A 423 16.22 10.94 44.58
N VAL A 424 15.76 10.37 43.46
CA VAL A 424 15.47 8.92 43.36
C VAL A 424 16.69 8.07 43.75
N GLN A 425 17.90 8.52 43.39
CA GLN A 425 19.15 7.86 43.79
C GLN A 425 19.27 7.73 45.32
N THR A 426 19.03 8.82 46.05
CA THR A 426 19.07 8.82 47.52
C THR A 426 17.95 7.96 48.12
N VAL A 427 16.76 7.96 47.51
CA VAL A 427 15.66 7.09 47.92
C VAL A 427 16.05 5.62 47.74
N HIS A 428 16.68 5.26 46.62
CA HIS A 428 17.14 3.91 46.35
C HIS A 428 18.20 3.45 47.35
N GLU A 429 19.22 4.28 47.63
CA GLU A 429 20.25 4.00 48.63
C GLU A 429 19.65 3.73 50.02
N LEU A 430 18.64 4.52 50.43
CA LEU A 430 17.95 4.33 51.71
C LEU A 430 17.15 3.01 51.73
N VAL A 431 16.48 2.67 50.63
CA VAL A 431 15.76 1.39 50.51
C VAL A 431 16.75 0.23 50.57
N ASP A 432 17.86 0.28 49.82
CA ASP A 432 18.91 -0.73 49.81
C ASP A 432 19.54 -0.94 51.20
N GLU A 433 19.78 0.13 51.96
CA GLU A 433 20.24 0.01 53.34
C GLU A 433 19.20 -0.69 54.25
N ALA A 434 17.91 -0.43 54.03
CA ALA A 434 16.84 -1.13 54.75
C ALA A 434 16.76 -2.62 54.38
N GLU A 435 16.87 -2.93 53.08
CA GLU A 435 16.91 -4.30 52.56
C GLU A 435 18.10 -5.07 53.12
N TYR A 436 19.30 -4.48 53.08
CA TYR A 436 20.52 -5.04 53.61
C TYR A 436 20.44 -5.24 55.13
N GLY A 437 19.91 -4.24 55.85
CA GLY A 437 19.71 -4.30 57.30
C GLY A 437 18.76 -5.43 57.71
N LEU A 438 17.67 -5.63 56.96
CA LEU A 438 16.72 -6.72 57.19
C LEU A 438 17.37 -8.09 56.94
N ARG A 439 18.04 -8.27 55.80
CA ARG A 439 18.72 -9.54 55.45
C ARG A 439 19.84 -9.91 56.43
N ARG A 440 20.54 -8.93 57.00
CA ARG A 440 21.55 -9.18 58.05
C ARG A 440 20.95 -9.72 59.34
N ARG A 441 19.74 -9.28 59.70
CA ARG A 441 19.04 -9.73 60.92
C ARG A 441 18.30 -11.05 60.70
N LEU A 442 17.78 -11.27 59.50
CA LEU A 442 16.94 -12.40 59.13
C LEU A 442 17.51 -13.10 57.88
N PRO A 443 18.52 -13.98 58.03
CA PRO A 443 19.27 -14.56 56.91
C PRO A 443 18.47 -15.52 56.02
N GLN A 444 17.32 -16.02 56.49
CA GLN A 444 16.35 -16.79 55.70
C GLN A 444 15.63 -15.97 54.62
N ILE A 445 15.72 -14.64 54.67
CA ILE A 445 15.22 -13.75 53.62
C ILE A 445 16.25 -13.64 52.52
N THR A 446 15.91 -14.17 51.35
CA THR A 446 16.80 -14.15 50.19
C THR A 446 16.62 -12.92 49.33
N ARG A 447 15.43 -12.33 49.31
CA ARG A 447 15.14 -11.10 48.57
C ARG A 447 14.23 -10.19 49.37
N VAL A 448 14.55 -8.90 49.38
CA VAL A 448 13.68 -7.84 49.88
C VAL A 448 13.38 -6.93 48.70
N ILE A 449 12.18 -6.39 48.63
CA ILE A 449 11.75 -5.45 47.59
C ILE A 449 10.99 -4.31 48.28
N GLY A 450 11.64 -3.15 48.39
CA GLY A 450 11.01 -1.93 48.89
C GLY A 450 10.36 -1.10 47.79
N HIS A 451 9.09 -0.72 47.98
CA HIS A 451 8.41 0.30 47.18
C HIS A 451 8.37 1.62 47.95
N ALA A 452 9.04 2.66 47.44
CA ALA A 452 9.03 3.99 48.03
C ALA A 452 7.92 4.85 47.42
N GLU A 453 7.06 5.38 48.29
CA GLU A 453 5.95 6.28 47.96
C GLU A 453 6.26 7.69 48.46
N PRO A 454 5.79 8.76 47.77
CA PRO A 454 5.90 10.12 48.29
C PRO A 454 5.05 10.30 49.56
N GLN A 455 5.60 11.00 50.57
CA GLN A 455 4.98 11.21 51.89
C GLN A 455 3.67 12.00 51.86
#